data_AF-A0A7V8K241-F1
#
_entry.id   AF-A0A7V8K241-F1
#
_cell.length_a   1.000
_cell.length_b   1.000
_cell.length_c   1.000
_cell.angle_alpha   90.00
_cell.angle_beta   90.00
_cell.angle_gamma   90.00
#
_symmetry.space_group_name_H-M   'P 1'
#
loop_
_entity.id
_entity.type
_entity.pdbx_description
1 polymer ?
#
loop_
_entity_poly.entity_id
_entity_poly.type
_entity_poly.pdbx_seq_one_letter_code
_entity_poly.pdbx_strand_id
1 'polypeptide(L)'
;MSPTPYLFLSLSTSPAADRPDTHARCLNAAGRWAVHGTVDAPLLAWHADQADEARAAAERAARAQGRRVEVLSRGDAAWEEGREIRLFSEAAASALLGAAAPSEARARRLRVETDKLEAFCLVVRQASAATDHEAFMRISRAAGKALQVRFGGGSVSSASTWLAGPKGQEALQHVLAGEAELAGRLTLREIAETVALAQQTERLRLEAEHPGTLH
;
A
#
# COMPACT_ATOMS: atom_id res chain seq x y z
N MET A 1 -25.23 18.04 2.50
CA MET A 1 -24.89 17.44 3.81
C MET A 1 -23.42 17.71 4.05
N SER A 2 -23.06 18.30 5.18
CA SER A 2 -21.64 18.47 5.53
C SER A 2 -21.02 17.09 5.78
N PRO A 3 -19.81 16.79 5.26
CA PRO A 3 -19.18 15.50 5.48
C PRO A 3 -19.01 15.27 6.98
N THR A 4 -19.31 14.05 7.45
CA THR A 4 -19.10 13.72 8.87
C THR A 4 -17.59 13.54 9.06
N PRO A 5 -16.94 14.32 9.92
CA PRO A 5 -15.53 14.12 10.19
C PRO A 5 -15.37 12.89 11.08
N TYR A 6 -14.60 11.91 10.61
CA TYR A 6 -14.16 10.77 11.40
C TYR A 6 -12.71 10.93 11.82
N LEU A 7 -12.38 10.35 12.97
CA LEU A 7 -11.02 10.27 13.50
C LEU A 7 -10.50 8.84 13.33
N PHE A 8 -9.24 8.70 12.91
CA PHE A 8 -8.58 7.43 12.69
C PHE A 8 -7.26 7.39 13.43
N LEU A 9 -6.89 6.21 13.94
CA LEU A 9 -5.54 5.96 14.42
C LEU A 9 -4.67 5.64 13.22
N SER A 10 -3.57 6.37 13.05
CA SER A 10 -2.66 6.19 11.92
C SER A 10 -1.20 6.13 12.35
N LEU A 11 -0.40 5.41 11.57
CA LEU A 11 1.05 5.47 11.70
C LEU A 11 1.58 6.80 11.20
N SER A 12 2.43 7.45 12.00
CA SER A 12 3.07 8.70 11.61
C SER A 12 4.00 8.47 10.40
N THR A 13 3.63 9.00 9.23
CA THR A 13 4.44 8.96 8.01
C THR A 13 5.23 10.26 7.85
N SER A 14 6.22 10.47 8.73
CA SER A 14 7.19 11.60 8.71
C SER A 14 6.63 12.98 9.13
N PRO A 15 7.38 13.79 9.91
CA PRO A 15 6.93 15.06 10.48
C PRO A 15 6.85 16.25 9.49
N ALA A 16 7.01 16.05 8.18
CA ALA A 16 7.26 17.14 7.22
C ALA A 16 6.17 17.36 6.15
N ALA A 17 5.02 16.68 6.23
CA ALA A 17 4.00 16.80 5.19
C ALA A 17 2.82 17.68 5.64
N ASP A 18 2.81 18.94 5.21
CA ASP A 18 1.66 19.87 5.27
C ASP A 18 0.47 19.42 4.38
N ARG A 19 0.51 18.21 3.81
CA ARG A 19 -0.55 17.64 2.98
C ARG A 19 -0.98 16.27 3.50
N PRO A 20 -2.29 15.97 3.50
CA PRO A 20 -2.78 14.65 3.83
C PRO A 20 -2.18 13.63 2.86
N ASP A 21 -1.37 12.71 3.38
CA ASP A 21 -0.85 11.59 2.61
C ASP A 21 -2.01 10.65 2.29
N THR A 22 -2.43 10.57 1.03
CA THR A 22 -3.51 9.66 0.58
C THR A 22 -3.23 8.20 0.94
N HIS A 23 -1.96 7.85 1.19
CA HIS A 23 -1.50 6.52 1.58
C HIS A 23 -1.21 6.37 3.08
N ALA A 24 -1.74 7.28 3.92
CA ALA A 24 -1.65 7.14 5.37
C ALA A 24 -2.27 5.80 5.83
N ARG A 25 -1.52 5.02 6.59
CA ARG A 25 -1.99 3.73 7.11
C ARG A 25 -2.78 3.94 8.38
N CYS A 26 -4.05 3.54 8.38
CA CYS A 26 -4.95 3.58 9.51
C CYS A 26 -5.12 2.17 10.13
N LEU A 27 -5.45 2.12 11.41
CA LEU A 27 -5.72 0.86 12.11
C LEU A 27 -7.04 0.25 11.60
N ASN A 28 -7.02 -1.04 11.28
CA ASN A 28 -8.22 -1.79 10.92
C ASN A 28 -8.68 -2.75 12.03
N ALA A 29 -9.88 -3.32 11.89
CA ALA A 29 -10.49 -4.21 12.86
C ALA A 29 -9.72 -5.53 13.08
N ALA A 30 -8.80 -5.89 12.17
CA ALA A 30 -7.90 -7.02 12.32
C ALA A 30 -6.61 -6.67 13.08
N GLY A 31 -6.47 -5.45 13.58
CA GLY A 31 -5.29 -4.96 14.29
C GLY A 31 -4.09 -4.67 13.37
N ARG A 32 -4.34 -4.45 12.07
CA ARG A 32 -3.32 -4.16 11.05
C ARG A 32 -3.36 -2.71 10.62
N TRP A 33 -2.24 -2.22 10.08
CA TRP A 33 -2.10 -0.86 9.56
C TRP A 33 -2.29 -0.85 8.04
N ALA A 34 -3.46 -0.37 7.60
CA ALA A 34 -3.95 -0.46 6.24
C ALA A 34 -4.25 0.94 5.66
N VAL A 35 -4.01 1.13 4.37
CA VAL A 35 -4.42 2.35 3.64
C VAL A 35 -5.94 2.38 3.49
N HIS A 36 -6.56 1.22 3.24
CA HIS A 36 -8.01 1.08 3.13
C HIS A 36 -8.56 -0.09 3.94
N GLY A 37 -9.85 -0.01 4.26
CA GLY A 37 -10.59 -1.10 4.89
C GLY A 37 -11.03 -2.15 3.87
N THR A 38 -11.36 -3.33 4.36
CA THR A 38 -12.07 -4.39 3.62
C THR A 38 -13.30 -4.83 4.41
N VAL A 39 -14.19 -5.62 3.79
CA VAL A 39 -15.40 -6.12 4.47
C VAL A 39 -15.03 -6.92 5.72
N ASP A 40 -13.97 -7.72 5.64
CA ASP A 40 -13.49 -8.55 6.74
C ASP A 40 -12.64 -7.78 7.76
N ALA A 41 -12.02 -6.67 7.33
CA ALA A 41 -11.15 -5.84 8.16
C ALA A 41 -11.38 -4.34 7.87
N PRO A 42 -12.52 -3.78 8.30
CA PRO A 42 -12.81 -2.36 8.10
C PRO A 42 -11.85 -1.49 8.89
N LEU A 43 -11.61 -0.25 8.43
CA LEU A 43 -10.87 0.74 9.22
C LEU A 43 -11.65 1.11 10.47
N LEU A 44 -10.95 1.23 11.59
CA LEU A 44 -11.55 1.65 12.86
C LEU A 44 -11.61 3.17 12.93
N ALA A 45 -12.80 3.70 13.15
CA ALA A 45 -13.06 5.12 13.23
C ALA A 45 -13.68 5.51 14.58
N TRP A 46 -13.44 6.75 14.97
CA TRP A 46 -14.12 7.42 16.08
C TRP A 46 -14.89 8.61 15.51
N HIS A 47 -15.99 8.98 16.16
CA HIS A 47 -16.62 10.25 15.84
C HIS A 47 -15.72 11.42 16.29
N ALA A 48 -15.89 12.59 15.66
CA ALA A 48 -15.08 13.76 15.98
C ALA A 48 -15.26 14.28 17.41
N ASP A 49 -16.41 14.03 18.04
CA ASP A 49 -16.66 14.34 19.46
C ASP A 49 -15.96 13.38 20.43
N GLN A 50 -15.50 12.21 19.95
CA GLN A 50 -14.73 11.23 20.72
C GLN A 50 -13.21 11.44 20.63
N ALA A 51 -12.77 12.70 20.46
CA ALA A 51 -11.35 13.01 20.24
C ALA A 51 -10.42 12.52 21.36
N ASP A 52 -10.85 12.62 22.62
CA ASP A 52 -10.05 12.17 23.77
C ASP A 52 -9.99 10.64 23.87
N GLU A 53 -11.07 9.95 23.52
CA GLU A 53 -11.10 8.48 23.43
C GLU A 53 -10.18 7.98 22.32
N ALA A 54 -10.20 8.64 21.15
CA ALA A 54 -9.31 8.32 20.03
C ALA A 54 -7.84 8.53 20.41
N ARG A 55 -7.51 9.61 21.14
CA ARG A 55 -6.13 9.86 21.64
C ARG A 55 -5.71 8.80 22.65
N ALA A 56 -6.57 8.44 23.60
CA ALA A 56 -6.27 7.37 24.56
C ALA A 56 -6.09 6.01 23.87
N ALA A 57 -6.89 5.70 22.84
CA ALA A 57 -6.71 4.52 22.02
C ALA A 57 -5.39 4.54 21.22
N ALA A 58 -5.01 5.70 20.67
CA ALA A 58 -3.74 5.89 19.97
C ALA A 58 -2.54 5.62 20.91
N GLU A 59 -2.57 6.14 22.13
CA GLU A 59 -1.53 5.86 23.13
C GLU A 59 -1.45 4.38 23.49
N ARG A 60 -2.59 3.71 23.69
CA ARG A 60 -2.64 2.26 23.96
C ARG A 60 -2.02 1.48 22.81
N ALA A 61 -2.42 1.77 21.58
CA ALA A 61 -1.88 1.11 20.39
C ALA A 61 -0.39 1.37 20.22
N ALA A 62 0.05 2.61 20.44
CA ALA A 62 1.46 2.99 20.34
C ALA A 62 2.33 2.22 21.34
N ARG A 63 1.88 2.10 22.59
CA ARG A 63 2.58 1.33 23.62
C ARG A 63 2.59 -0.16 23.32
N ALA A 64 1.44 -0.73 22.93
CA ALA A 64 1.32 -2.17 22.69
C ALA A 64 2.14 -2.63 21.48
N GLN A 65 2.18 -1.83 20.41
CA GLN A 65 2.82 -2.22 19.15
C GLN A 65 4.22 -1.63 18.98
N GLY A 66 4.67 -0.76 19.90
CA GLY A 66 6.00 -0.14 19.84
C GLY A 66 6.19 0.82 18.66
N ARG A 67 5.11 1.45 18.18
CA ARG A 67 5.11 2.34 17.00
C ARG A 67 4.47 3.68 17.36
N ARG A 68 4.90 4.76 16.72
CA ARG A 68 4.24 6.07 16.86
C ARG A 68 2.89 6.04 16.16
N VAL A 69 1.83 6.28 16.92
CA VAL A 69 0.45 6.36 16.44
C VAL A 69 -0.09 7.76 16.68
N GLU A 70 -0.75 8.32 15.68
CA GLU A 70 -1.34 9.65 15.70
C GLU A 70 -2.84 9.56 15.36
N VAL A 71 -3.60 10.56 15.78
CA VAL A 71 -5.01 10.69 15.42
C VAL A 71 -5.11 11.57 14.18
N LEU A 72 -5.60 11.00 13.08
CA LEU A 72 -5.88 11.72 11.84
C LEU A 72 -7.37 12.02 11.72
N SER A 73 -7.71 13.24 11.34
CA SER A 73 -9.08 13.60 10.95
C SER A 73 -9.23 13.50 9.44
N ARG A 74 -10.28 12.82 8.97
CA ARG A 74 -10.66 12.77 7.55
C ARG A 74 -12.17 12.89 7.41
N GLY A 75 -12.63 13.68 6.44
CA GLY A 75 -14.04 13.74 6.04
C GLY A 75 -14.35 12.70 4.97
N ASP A 76 -15.61 12.24 4.90
CA ASP A 76 -16.10 11.23 3.96
C ASP A 76 -15.76 11.50 2.48
N ALA A 77 -15.71 12.77 2.07
CA ALA A 77 -15.48 13.18 0.68
C ALA A 77 -14.02 13.10 0.22
N ALA A 78 -13.07 12.87 1.12
CA ALA A 78 -11.65 12.72 0.79
C ALA A 78 -11.24 11.26 0.50
N TRP A 79 -12.23 10.35 0.42
CA TRP A 79 -12.04 8.92 0.26
C TRP A 79 -12.31 8.50 -1.18
N GLU A 80 -11.28 8.40 -2.01
CA GLU A 80 -11.45 7.90 -3.38
C GLU A 80 -11.41 6.35 -3.46
N GLU A 81 -10.77 5.63 -2.52
CA GLU A 81 -10.65 4.16 -2.58
C GLU A 81 -10.71 3.49 -1.20
N GLY A 82 -11.67 2.56 -0.99
CA GLY A 82 -11.70 1.63 0.17
C GLY A 82 -12.83 1.85 1.19
N ARG A 83 -14.01 1.31 0.90
CA ARG A 83 -15.33 1.74 1.43
C ARG A 83 -15.73 1.24 2.83
N GLU A 84 -14.85 0.55 3.56
CA GLU A 84 -15.27 -0.19 4.77
C GLU A 84 -14.71 0.44 6.04
N ILE A 85 -15.58 1.18 6.75
CA ILE A 85 -15.30 1.81 8.03
C ILE A 85 -16.23 1.20 9.09
N ARG A 86 -15.71 0.99 10.30
CA ARG A 86 -16.49 0.60 11.47
C ARG A 86 -16.18 1.54 12.62
N LEU A 87 -17.21 2.05 13.26
CA LEU A 87 -17.07 2.80 14.51
C LEU A 87 -16.47 1.92 15.59
N PHE A 88 -15.47 2.45 16.28
CA PHE A 88 -14.80 1.75 17.36
C PHE A 88 -15.77 1.50 18.51
N SER A 89 -15.65 0.31 19.08
CA SER A 89 -16.28 -0.06 20.35
C SER A 89 -15.30 -0.91 21.14
N GLU A 90 -15.54 -1.07 22.43
CA GLU A 90 -14.65 -1.90 23.28
C GLU A 90 -14.55 -3.36 22.81
N ALA A 91 -15.52 -3.86 22.03
CA ALA A 91 -15.41 -5.17 21.38
C ALA A 91 -14.24 -5.26 20.38
N ALA A 92 -13.79 -4.13 19.82
CA ALA A 92 -12.66 -4.02 18.92
C ALA A 92 -11.34 -3.65 19.65
N ALA A 93 -11.32 -3.58 20.98
CA ALA A 93 -10.15 -3.14 21.74
C ALA A 93 -8.91 -4.04 21.53
N SER A 94 -9.11 -5.32 21.21
CA SER A 94 -8.00 -6.23 20.87
C SER A 94 -7.22 -5.78 19.62
N ALA A 95 -7.84 -5.07 18.68
CA ALA A 95 -7.16 -4.54 17.50
C ALA A 95 -6.07 -3.52 17.87
N LEU A 96 -6.20 -2.82 19.00
CA LEU A 96 -5.18 -1.89 19.49
C LEU A 96 -3.90 -2.64 19.87
N LEU A 97 -4.00 -3.91 20.29
CA LEU A 97 -2.87 -4.74 20.69
C LEU A 97 -2.07 -5.28 19.50
N GLY A 98 -2.62 -5.17 18.28
CA GLY A 98 -2.02 -5.67 17.05
C GLY A 98 -2.69 -6.95 16.55
N ALA A 99 -2.36 -7.29 15.30
CA ALA A 99 -2.92 -8.47 14.65
C ALA A 99 -2.35 -9.77 15.20
N ALA A 100 -3.16 -10.83 15.20
CA ALA A 100 -2.67 -12.18 15.40
C ALA A 100 -1.65 -12.54 14.31
N ALA A 101 -0.55 -13.18 14.72
CA ALA A 101 0.48 -13.60 13.79
C ALA A 101 -0.08 -14.58 12.75
N PRO A 102 0.19 -14.38 11.44
CA PRO A 102 -0.19 -15.35 10.43
C PRO A 102 0.60 -16.66 10.61
N SER A 103 0.12 -17.75 10.01
CA SER A 103 0.90 -18.99 9.92
C SER A 103 2.24 -18.75 9.23
N GLU A 104 3.27 -19.52 9.59
CA GLU A 104 4.61 -19.34 9.03
C GLU A 104 4.61 -19.45 7.50
N ALA A 105 3.82 -20.39 6.96
CA ALA A 105 3.65 -20.55 5.52
C ALA A 105 3.06 -19.29 4.85
N ARG A 106 2.01 -18.70 5.44
CA ARG A 106 1.42 -17.45 4.93
C ARG A 106 2.40 -16.29 5.07
N ALA A 107 3.08 -16.17 6.20
CA ALA A 107 4.10 -15.14 6.43
C ALA A 107 5.22 -15.22 5.38
N ARG A 108 5.70 -16.43 5.08
CA ARG A 108 6.71 -16.65 4.04
C ARG A 108 6.21 -16.25 2.65
N ARG A 109 4.98 -16.64 2.29
CA ARG A 109 4.36 -16.27 1.00
C ARG A 109 4.28 -14.75 0.83
N LEU A 110 3.71 -14.06 1.82
CA LEU A 110 3.56 -12.59 1.79
C LEU A 110 4.91 -11.88 1.71
N ARG A 111 5.94 -12.37 2.42
CA ARG A 111 7.30 -11.82 2.30
C ARG A 111 7.85 -11.95 0.89
N VAL A 112 7.69 -13.10 0.23
CA VAL A 112 8.18 -13.29 -1.15
C VAL A 112 7.42 -12.38 -2.14
N GLU A 113 6.11 -12.24 -1.97
CA GLU A 113 5.27 -11.40 -2.84
C GLU A 113 5.61 -9.92 -2.68
N THR A 114 5.79 -9.44 -1.45
CA THR A 114 6.20 -8.05 -1.18
C THR A 114 7.63 -7.77 -1.61
N ASP A 115 8.56 -8.68 -1.37
CA ASP A 115 9.95 -8.59 -1.85
C ASP A 115 10.01 -8.41 -3.38
N LYS A 116 9.17 -9.18 -4.09
CA LYS A 116 9.02 -9.10 -5.54
C LYS A 116 8.37 -7.79 -5.98
N LEU A 117 7.28 -7.37 -5.33
CA LEU A 117 6.60 -6.10 -5.60
C LEU A 117 7.58 -4.92 -5.51
N GLU A 118 8.35 -4.84 -4.43
CA GLU A 118 9.32 -3.75 -4.21
C GLU A 118 10.44 -3.78 -5.23
N ALA A 119 11.03 -4.95 -5.48
CA ALA A 119 12.10 -5.09 -6.47
C ALA A 119 11.64 -4.70 -7.87
N PHE A 120 10.42 -5.08 -8.24
CA PHE A 120 9.87 -4.82 -9.56
C PHE A 120 9.50 -3.34 -9.72
N CYS A 121 8.90 -2.73 -8.70
CA CYS A 121 8.64 -1.29 -8.70
C CYS A 121 9.95 -0.50 -8.83
N LEU A 122 11.00 -0.90 -8.10
CA LEU A 122 12.30 -0.21 -8.16
C LEU A 122 12.88 -0.21 -9.58
N VAL A 123 12.92 -1.36 -10.25
CA VAL A 123 13.51 -1.45 -11.60
C VAL A 123 12.66 -0.74 -12.66
N VAL A 124 11.33 -0.83 -12.57
CA VAL A 124 10.44 -0.12 -13.48
C VAL A 124 10.57 1.39 -13.29
N ARG A 125 10.57 1.87 -12.04
CA ARG A 125 10.74 3.30 -11.75
C ARG A 125 12.08 3.85 -12.24
N GLN A 126 13.17 3.09 -12.05
CA GLN A 126 14.49 3.45 -12.58
C GLN A 126 14.48 3.51 -14.11
N ALA A 127 13.87 2.53 -14.78
CA ALA A 127 13.80 2.49 -16.23
C ALA A 127 12.94 3.63 -16.80
N SER A 128 11.81 3.95 -16.16
CA SER A 128 10.94 5.07 -16.54
C SER A 128 11.57 6.44 -16.33
N ALA A 129 12.56 6.54 -15.44
CA ALA A 129 13.33 7.76 -15.22
C ALA A 129 14.51 7.93 -16.20
N ALA A 130 14.72 6.99 -17.13
CA ALA A 130 15.77 7.10 -18.13
C ALA A 130 15.50 8.29 -19.09
N THR A 131 16.50 9.15 -19.25
CA THR A 131 16.40 10.35 -20.10
C THR A 131 16.55 10.07 -21.59
N ASP A 132 17.17 8.95 -21.94
CA ASP A 132 17.47 8.56 -23.31
C ASP A 132 17.57 7.02 -23.45
N HIS A 133 17.70 6.56 -24.69
CA HIS A 133 17.78 5.14 -25.01
C HIS A 133 19.03 4.46 -24.43
N GLU A 134 20.18 5.14 -24.38
CA GLU A 134 21.42 4.55 -23.86
C GLU A 134 21.34 4.32 -22.35
N ALA A 135 20.83 5.32 -21.62
CA ALA A 135 20.52 5.24 -20.21
C ALA A 135 19.52 4.12 -19.92
N PHE A 136 18.44 4.02 -20.71
CA PHE A 136 17.46 2.95 -20.58
C PHE A 136 18.10 1.57 -20.77
N MET A 137 18.94 1.39 -21.78
CA MET A 137 19.61 0.11 -22.03
C MET A 137 20.61 -0.25 -20.93
N ARG A 138 21.32 0.74 -20.37
CA ARG A 138 22.22 0.55 -19.23
C ARG A 138 21.46 0.11 -17.98
N ILE A 139 20.36 0.79 -17.67
CA ILE A 139 19.47 0.47 -16.55
C ILE A 139 18.86 -0.93 -16.75
N SER A 140 18.39 -1.25 -17.95
CA SER A 140 17.80 -2.54 -18.26
C SER A 140 18.77 -3.71 -18.06
N ARG A 141 20.05 -3.54 -18.43
CA ARG A 141 21.10 -4.54 -18.16
C ARG A 141 21.37 -4.69 -16.66
N ALA A 142 21.48 -3.57 -15.94
CA ALA A 142 21.70 -3.59 -14.50
C ALA A 142 20.52 -4.25 -13.75
N ALA A 143 19.29 -3.90 -14.13
CA ALA A 143 18.07 -4.50 -13.62
C ALA A 143 18.03 -6.01 -13.91
N GLY A 144 18.33 -6.44 -15.14
CA GLY A 144 18.40 -7.86 -15.48
C GLY A 144 19.38 -8.63 -14.61
N LYS A 145 20.58 -8.08 -14.35
CA LYS A 145 21.56 -8.69 -13.43
C LYS A 145 21.04 -8.76 -12.00
N ALA A 146 20.41 -7.70 -11.50
CA ALA A 146 19.85 -7.66 -10.15
C ALA A 146 18.72 -8.69 -9.97
N LEU A 147 17.81 -8.78 -10.95
CA LEU A 147 16.71 -9.75 -10.96
C LEU A 147 17.21 -11.19 -11.12
N GLN A 148 18.24 -11.42 -11.94
CA GLN A 148 18.88 -12.74 -12.07
C GLN A 148 19.43 -13.24 -10.73
N VAL A 149 20.13 -12.37 -9.99
CA VAL A 149 20.70 -12.73 -8.68
C VAL A 149 19.60 -13.00 -7.66
N ARG A 150 18.52 -12.20 -7.65
CA ARG A 150 17.48 -12.27 -6.61
C ARG A 150 16.41 -13.32 -6.87
N PHE A 151 16.01 -13.51 -8.14
CA PHE A 151 14.86 -14.32 -8.53
C PHE A 151 15.19 -15.40 -9.58
N GLY A 152 16.46 -15.54 -9.97
CA GLY A 152 16.88 -16.50 -11.00
C GLY A 152 16.56 -16.08 -12.43
N GLY A 153 16.04 -14.86 -12.64
CA GLY A 153 15.79 -14.28 -13.95
C GLY A 153 14.90 -13.04 -13.90
N GLY A 154 14.83 -12.33 -15.02
CA GLY A 154 13.91 -11.21 -15.21
C GLY A 154 14.47 -10.07 -16.04
N SER A 155 13.58 -9.22 -16.53
CA SER A 155 13.85 -7.98 -17.24
C SER A 155 12.89 -6.88 -16.76
N VAL A 156 13.16 -5.63 -17.15
CA VAL A 156 12.23 -4.50 -16.93
C VAL A 156 10.87 -4.81 -17.54
N SER A 157 10.84 -5.40 -18.74
CA SER A 157 9.60 -5.80 -19.42
C SER A 157 8.83 -6.85 -18.62
N SER A 158 9.47 -7.96 -18.19
CA SER A 158 8.77 -8.97 -17.40
C SER A 158 8.32 -8.45 -16.02
N ALA A 159 9.07 -7.51 -15.44
CA ALA A 159 8.69 -6.87 -14.19
C ALA A 159 7.45 -5.99 -14.38
N SER A 160 7.42 -5.18 -15.44
CA SER A 160 6.26 -4.35 -15.82
C SER A 160 5.03 -5.20 -16.07
N THR A 161 5.14 -6.28 -16.86
CA THR A 161 4.02 -7.20 -17.13
C THR A 161 3.50 -7.85 -15.84
N TRP A 162 4.39 -8.22 -14.92
CA TRP A 162 3.97 -8.81 -13.64
C TRP A 162 3.25 -7.78 -12.75
N LEU A 163 3.74 -6.54 -12.69
CA LEU A 163 3.11 -5.45 -11.94
C LEU A 163 1.72 -5.10 -12.48
N ALA A 164 1.58 -5.05 -13.81
CA ALA A 164 0.31 -4.79 -14.48
C ALA A 164 -0.68 -5.97 -14.35
N GLY A 165 -0.19 -7.18 -14.08
CA GLY A 165 -0.99 -8.39 -14.01
C GLY A 165 -1.65 -8.66 -12.65
N PRO A 166 -2.50 -9.70 -12.56
CA PRO A 166 -3.27 -10.02 -11.35
C PRO A 166 -2.41 -10.26 -10.10
N LYS A 167 -1.23 -10.86 -10.27
CA LYS A 167 -0.32 -11.14 -9.14
C LYS A 167 0.32 -9.88 -8.58
N GLY A 168 0.64 -8.90 -9.43
CA GLY A 168 1.12 -7.59 -9.00
C GLY A 168 0.05 -6.84 -8.23
N GLN A 169 -1.18 -6.89 -8.74
CA GLN A 169 -2.33 -6.29 -8.07
C GLN A 169 -2.63 -6.95 -6.72
N GLU A 170 -2.64 -8.29 -6.65
CA GLU A 170 -2.83 -9.03 -5.39
C GLU A 170 -1.77 -8.64 -4.35
N ALA A 171 -0.50 -8.59 -4.75
CA ALA A 171 0.59 -8.16 -3.86
C ALA A 171 0.41 -6.71 -3.37
N LEU A 172 0.03 -5.78 -4.25
CA LEU A 172 -0.28 -4.40 -3.86
C LEU A 172 -1.46 -4.37 -2.87
N GLN A 173 -2.52 -5.11 -3.13
CA GLN A 173 -3.69 -5.17 -2.26
C GLN A 173 -3.36 -5.74 -0.87
N HIS A 174 -2.52 -6.77 -0.77
CA HIS A 174 -2.05 -7.26 0.53
C HIS A 174 -1.32 -6.18 1.33
N VAL A 175 -0.54 -5.34 0.66
CA VAL A 175 0.18 -4.23 1.29
C VAL A 175 -0.78 -3.11 1.70
N LEU A 176 -1.72 -2.74 0.84
CA LEU A 176 -2.69 -1.67 1.09
C LEU A 176 -3.71 -2.07 2.17
N ALA A 177 -4.12 -3.33 2.25
CA ALA A 177 -4.98 -3.86 3.30
C ALA A 177 -4.23 -4.15 4.63
N GLY A 178 -2.93 -3.86 4.69
CA GLY A 178 -2.09 -4.06 5.88
C GLY A 178 -1.77 -5.51 6.20
N GLU A 179 -2.05 -6.45 5.30
CA GLU A 179 -1.71 -7.87 5.47
C GLU A 179 -0.21 -8.14 5.37
N ALA A 180 0.49 -7.30 4.60
CA ALA A 180 1.92 -7.37 4.43
C ALA A 180 2.58 -6.00 4.63
N GLU A 181 3.80 -6.02 5.14
CA GLU A 181 4.63 -4.84 5.28
C GLU A 181 5.74 -4.84 4.24
N LEU A 182 6.08 -3.65 3.76
CA LEU A 182 7.21 -3.42 2.86
C LEU A 182 8.47 -3.30 3.72
N ALA A 183 9.57 -3.88 3.26
CA ALA A 183 10.85 -3.87 3.97
C ALA A 183 11.90 -2.99 3.29
N GLY A 184 11.67 -2.62 2.03
CA GLY A 184 12.55 -1.78 1.24
C GLY A 184 12.31 -0.29 1.46
N ARG A 185 12.84 0.49 0.51
CA ARG A 185 12.98 1.95 0.62
C ARG A 185 11.87 2.73 -0.07
N LEU A 186 11.03 2.06 -0.85
CA LEU A 186 9.95 2.72 -1.56
C LEU A 186 8.80 3.01 -0.60
N THR A 187 8.28 4.23 -0.68
CA THR A 187 7.03 4.59 -0.02
C THR A 187 5.85 3.88 -0.68
N LEU A 188 4.74 3.73 0.06
CA LEU A 188 3.51 3.16 -0.49
C LEU A 188 3.03 3.91 -1.74
N ARG A 189 3.14 5.24 -1.71
CA ARG A 189 2.79 6.09 -2.84
C ARG A 189 3.62 5.75 -4.07
N GLU A 190 4.95 5.67 -3.94
CA GLU A 190 5.83 5.31 -5.05
C GLU A 190 5.51 3.93 -5.63
N ILE A 191 5.15 2.96 -4.78
CA ILE A 191 4.74 1.62 -5.24
C ILE A 191 3.42 1.69 -6.01
N ALA A 192 2.38 2.33 -5.44
CA ALA A 192 1.09 2.45 -6.08
C ALA A 192 1.18 3.18 -7.42
N GLU A 193 1.91 4.30 -7.46
CA GLU A 193 2.18 5.06 -8.70
C GLU A 193 2.91 4.22 -9.74
N THR A 194 3.89 3.41 -9.33
CA THR A 194 4.64 2.55 -10.26
C THR A 194 3.76 1.42 -10.81
N VAL A 195 2.89 0.83 -9.99
CA VAL A 195 1.93 -0.18 -10.44
C VAL A 195 0.92 0.42 -11.43
N ALA A 196 0.38 1.60 -11.13
CA ALA A 196 -0.52 2.32 -12.03
C ALA A 196 0.16 2.67 -13.37
N LEU A 197 1.43 3.10 -13.33
CA LEU A 197 2.21 3.36 -14.54
C LEU A 197 2.39 2.09 -15.40
N ALA A 198 2.69 0.95 -14.76
CA ALA A 198 2.83 -0.32 -15.45
C ALA A 198 1.52 -0.76 -16.12
N GLN A 199 0.38 -0.60 -15.43
CA GLN A 199 -0.96 -0.88 -15.97
C GLN A 199 -1.30 0.03 -17.15
N GLN A 200 -1.03 1.33 -17.03
CA GLN A 200 -1.24 2.29 -18.11
C GLN A 200 -0.42 1.93 -19.35
N THR A 201 0.86 1.59 -19.15
CA THR A 201 1.78 1.21 -20.24
C THR A 201 1.30 -0.05 -20.95
N GLU A 202 0.89 -1.07 -20.18
CA GLU A 202 0.38 -2.31 -20.75
C GLU A 202 -0.94 -2.11 -21.50
N ARG A 203 -1.83 -1.25 -20.98
CA ARG A 203 -3.07 -0.90 -21.67
C ARG A 203 -2.80 -0.21 -23.02
N LEU A 204 -1.91 0.78 -23.04
CA LEU A 204 -1.51 1.46 -24.27
C LEU A 204 -0.86 0.51 -25.28
N ARG A 205 -0.08 -0.48 -24.80
CA ARG A 205 0.51 -1.53 -25.65
C ARG A 205 -0.57 -2.37 -26.32
N LEU A 206 -1.57 -2.82 -25.55
CA LEU A 206 -2.69 -3.61 -26.06
C LEU A 206 -3.56 -2.83 -27.06
N GLU A 207 -3.81 -1.54 -26.78
CA GLU A 207 -4.52 -0.62 -27.68
C GLU A 207 -3.78 -0.41 -29.01
N ALA A 208 -2.44 -0.27 -28.96
CA ALA A 208 -1.61 -0.15 -30.16
C ALA A 208 -1.56 -1.45 -30.98
N GLU A 209 -1.64 -2.61 -30.32
CA GLU A 209 -1.69 -3.93 -30.97
C GLU A 209 -3.08 -4.24 -31.55
N HIS A 210 -4.16 -3.62 -31.03
CA HIS A 210 -5.55 -3.87 -31.43
C HIS A 210 -6.38 -2.58 -31.58
N PRO A 211 -6.15 -1.76 -32.63
CA PRO A 211 -6.71 -0.41 -32.75
C PRO A 211 -8.24 -0.32 -33.03
N GLY A 212 -9.05 -1.35 -32.72
CA GLY A 212 -10.48 -1.37 -33.10
C GLY A 212 -11.44 -2.23 -32.27
N THR A 213 -11.06 -2.73 -31.08
CA THR A 213 -11.89 -3.71 -30.34
C THR A 213 -12.52 -3.23 -29.04
N LEU A 214 -12.58 -1.91 -28.79
CA LEU A 214 -13.33 -1.37 -27.65
C LEU A 214 -14.14 -0.14 -28.08
N HIS A 215 -15.35 -0.40 -28.57
CA HIS A 215 -16.46 0.56 -28.65
C HIS A 215 -17.63 0.02 -27.83
#